data_AF-A0A970NRL0-F1
#
_entry.id   AF-A0A970NRL0-F1
#
_cell.length_a   1.000
_cell.length_b   1.000
_cell.length_c   1.000
_cell.angle_alpha   90.00
_cell.angle_beta   90.00
_cell.angle_gamma   90.00
#
_symmetry.space_group_name_H-M   'P 1'
#
loop_
_entity.id
_entity.type
_entity.pdbx_description
1 polymer ?
#
loop_
_entity_poly.entity_id
_entity_poly.type
_entity_poly.pdbx_seq_one_letter_code
_entity_poly.pdbx_strand_id
1 'polypeptide(L)'
;MKNKVTGLLLLTLLLIGCLFSITGCSSSTPNKPSEKSSNAETVVETTEKESESEPEKKNEPEIVYADDEVVNSFIAEYNKISKSPLEDIEKGNVRTKYFASSHGYWLEILYANDTDKIKVSINVTNDTAEEGVVGMREVFHDVVKAFEPPLSDDEIYAYFDNLVNNEYMVTDDTFSTMKVTYVPDKELSGGHSRGRIDVRTQ
;
A
#
# COMPACT_ATOMS: atom_id res chain seq x y z
N MET A 1 -6.63 -27.27 -52.58
CA MET A 1 -7.24 -25.98 -52.95
C MET A 1 -6.70 -24.90 -52.01
N LYS A 2 -6.26 -23.78 -52.58
CA LYS A 2 -5.59 -22.65 -51.92
C LYS A 2 -6.63 -21.58 -51.57
N ASN A 3 -6.47 -20.90 -50.44
CA ASN A 3 -6.82 -19.50 -50.12
C ASN A 3 -5.92 -19.18 -48.89
N LYS A 4 -4.79 -18.44 -48.91
CA LYS A 4 -4.50 -17.03 -49.26
C LYS A 4 -5.49 -16.02 -48.65
N VAL A 5 -5.16 -14.90 -48.01
CA VAL A 5 -3.90 -14.17 -47.68
C VAL A 5 -4.32 -13.02 -46.72
N THR A 6 -3.45 -12.69 -45.75
CA THR A 6 -3.20 -11.45 -44.96
C THR A 6 -4.14 -10.22 -44.96
N GLY A 7 -4.18 -9.55 -43.80
CA GLY A 7 -4.30 -8.08 -43.66
C GLY A 7 -3.92 -7.67 -42.22
N LEU A 8 -2.66 -7.28 -41.97
CA LEU A 8 -2.06 -5.93 -42.03
C LEU A 8 -2.33 -5.08 -40.77
N LEU A 9 -1.22 -4.90 -40.03
CA LEU A 9 -0.98 -4.01 -38.89
C LEU A 9 -1.25 -2.54 -39.24
N LEU A 10 -1.83 -1.77 -38.32
CA LEU A 10 -1.56 -0.32 -38.25
C LEU A 10 -1.60 0.16 -36.79
N LEU A 11 -0.39 0.41 -36.29
CA LEU A 11 -0.04 1.08 -35.05
C LEU A 11 -0.09 2.60 -35.31
N THR A 12 -0.80 3.37 -34.49
CA THR A 12 -0.67 4.83 -34.48
C THR A 12 -0.39 5.33 -33.06
N LEU A 13 0.89 5.62 -32.80
CA LEU A 13 1.33 6.52 -31.73
C LEU A 13 0.93 7.96 -32.08
N LEU A 14 0.41 8.72 -31.11
CA LEU A 14 0.48 10.18 -31.13
C LEU A 14 1.01 10.69 -29.78
N LEU A 15 2.15 11.36 -29.83
CA LEU A 15 2.87 11.95 -28.69
C LEU A 15 2.36 13.36 -28.34
N ILE A 16 2.32 13.62 -27.03
CA ILE A 16 2.82 14.80 -26.29
C ILE A 16 2.29 16.20 -26.66
N GLY A 17 1.71 16.83 -25.63
CA GLY A 17 2.27 18.08 -25.10
C GLY A 17 1.42 19.33 -25.24
N CYS A 18 0.75 19.73 -24.15
CA CYS A 18 0.33 21.11 -23.93
C CYS A 18 0.59 21.46 -22.46
N LEU A 19 1.77 22.03 -22.20
CA LEU A 19 2.07 22.78 -20.98
C LEU A 19 1.46 24.18 -21.13
N PHE A 20 0.56 24.55 -20.23
CA PHE A 20 0.15 25.94 -20.03
C PHE A 20 0.70 26.45 -18.69
N SER A 21 1.66 27.37 -18.82
CA SER A 21 1.93 28.63 -18.10
C SER A 21 1.37 28.81 -16.68
N ILE A 22 2.18 29.31 -15.74
CA ILE A 22 2.06 30.71 -15.22
C ILE A 22 3.35 31.26 -14.56
N THR A 23 3.77 32.42 -15.06
CA THR A 23 4.41 33.63 -14.46
C THR A 23 5.15 33.60 -13.12
N GLY A 24 6.30 34.29 -13.10
CA GLY A 24 6.82 34.96 -11.89
C GLY A 24 8.24 35.51 -12.03
N CYS A 25 8.44 36.58 -12.80
CA CYS A 25 9.69 37.35 -12.82
C CYS A 25 9.55 38.53 -11.84
N SER A 26 10.44 38.68 -10.85
CA SER A 26 11.11 39.96 -10.59
C SER A 26 12.24 39.82 -9.56
N SER A 27 13.35 40.44 -9.92
CA SER A 27 14.65 40.59 -9.30
C SER A 27 14.68 41.44 -8.02
N SER A 28 15.63 41.15 -7.11
CA SER A 28 16.84 41.98 -6.94
C SER A 28 17.78 41.44 -5.84
N THR A 29 18.99 41.07 -6.26
CA THR A 29 20.29 40.92 -5.57
C THR A 29 20.73 42.17 -4.77
N PRO A 30 21.92 42.19 -4.11
CA PRO A 30 22.70 41.16 -3.40
C PRO A 30 23.23 41.66 -2.02
N ASN A 31 23.81 40.78 -1.19
CA ASN A 31 25.15 40.99 -0.60
C ASN A 31 25.61 39.79 0.23
N LYS A 32 26.86 39.40 -0.02
CA LYS A 32 27.70 38.42 0.70
C LYS A 32 28.81 39.23 1.41
N PRO A 33 29.79 38.60 2.09
CA PRO A 33 29.84 37.76 3.30
C PRO A 33 30.48 38.49 4.50
N SER A 34 30.39 37.92 5.71
CA SER A 34 31.60 37.69 6.54
C SER A 34 31.30 36.75 7.71
N GLU A 35 32.00 35.62 7.76
CA GLU A 35 32.30 34.92 9.01
C GLU A 35 33.26 35.76 9.85
N LYS A 36 33.18 35.66 11.19
CA LYS A 36 34.26 35.15 12.06
C LYS A 36 34.03 35.54 13.54
N SER A 37 33.92 34.49 14.38
CA SER A 37 34.52 34.31 15.73
C SER A 37 34.37 35.39 16.81
N SER A 38 33.86 35.00 17.99
CA SER A 38 34.61 34.99 19.28
C SER A 38 33.70 35.13 20.51
N ASN A 39 33.64 34.07 21.32
CA ASN A 39 33.76 34.01 22.79
C ASN A 39 33.31 35.21 23.65
N ALA A 40 32.39 34.96 24.61
CA ALA A 40 32.68 34.89 26.06
C ALA A 40 31.41 35.11 26.95
N GLU A 41 31.14 34.09 27.78
CA GLU A 41 30.64 34.07 29.17
C GLU A 41 29.71 35.15 29.78
N THR A 42 28.55 34.65 30.23
CA THR A 42 28.04 34.65 31.63
C THR A 42 27.56 35.97 32.26
N VAL A 43 26.29 36.04 32.69
CA VAL A 43 25.82 36.14 34.11
C VAL A 43 24.27 36.02 34.16
N VAL A 44 23.83 35.38 35.25
CA VAL A 44 22.52 34.87 35.69
C VAL A 44 21.56 35.96 36.22
N GLU A 45 20.24 35.85 35.97
CA GLU A 45 19.13 36.01 36.96
C GLU A 45 17.75 35.76 36.29
N THR A 46 17.10 34.62 36.51
CA THR A 46 16.05 34.28 37.50
C THR A 46 14.60 34.69 37.13
N THR A 47 13.73 33.68 37.08
CA THR A 47 12.26 33.67 37.27
C THR A 47 11.37 34.06 36.08
N GLU A 48 10.78 33.05 35.43
CA GLU A 48 9.34 32.75 35.54
C GLU A 48 9.09 31.38 34.90
N LYS A 49 8.65 30.42 35.73
CA LYS A 49 8.31 29.07 35.28
C LYS A 49 6.89 29.12 34.76
N GLU A 50 6.75 29.51 33.50
CA GLU A 50 5.50 29.41 32.77
C GLU A 50 5.17 27.91 32.64
N SER A 51 4.16 27.48 33.39
CA SER A 51 3.57 26.16 33.27
C SER A 51 2.86 26.11 31.92
N GLU A 52 3.59 25.73 30.88
CA GLU A 52 3.04 25.37 29.58
C GLU A 52 2.05 24.23 29.79
N SER A 53 0.77 24.57 29.86
CA SER A 53 -0.32 23.61 29.84
C SER A 53 -0.30 22.94 28.47
N GLU A 54 0.22 21.72 28.43
CA GLU A 54 0.12 20.83 27.28
C GLU A 54 -1.36 20.79 26.85
N PRO A 55 -1.69 21.12 25.59
CA PRO A 55 -3.07 21.11 25.15
C PRO A 55 -3.60 19.68 25.30
N GLU A 56 -4.67 19.51 26.09
CA GLU A 56 -5.42 18.27 26.17
C GLU A 56 -5.72 17.81 24.74
N LYS A 57 -5.05 16.74 24.30
CA LYS A 57 -5.43 16.00 23.10
C LYS A 57 -6.89 15.63 23.30
N LYS A 58 -7.78 16.31 22.58
CA LYS A 58 -9.15 15.85 22.42
C LYS A 58 -9.04 14.44 21.84
N ASN A 59 -9.37 13.44 22.65
CA ASN A 59 -9.49 12.07 22.19
C ASN A 59 -10.62 12.05 21.18
N GLU A 60 -10.28 12.10 19.88
CA GLU A 60 -11.21 11.70 18.84
C GLU A 60 -11.70 10.28 19.16
N PRO A 61 -12.99 9.99 18.99
CA PRO A 61 -13.50 8.66 19.23
C PRO A 61 -12.76 7.66 18.35
N GLU A 62 -12.20 6.62 18.97
CA GLU A 62 -11.55 5.53 18.25
C GLU A 62 -12.58 4.86 17.33
N ILE A 63 -12.30 4.85 16.03
CA ILE A 63 -13.17 4.23 15.04
C ILE A 63 -13.02 2.71 15.19
N VAL A 64 -14.13 2.02 15.46
CA VAL A 64 -14.17 0.56 15.57
C VAL A 64 -14.65 -0.03 14.25
N TYR A 65 -13.80 -0.87 13.64
CA TYR A 65 -14.04 -1.54 12.36
C TYR A 65 -14.41 -3.02 12.53
N ALA A 66 -13.91 -3.67 13.59
CA ALA A 66 -14.12 -5.08 13.85
C ALA A 66 -14.30 -5.35 15.35
N ASP A 67 -15.07 -6.37 15.70
CA ASP A 67 -15.26 -6.81 17.10
C ASP A 67 -13.97 -7.43 17.69
N ASP A 68 -13.11 -7.96 16.84
CA ASP A 68 -11.85 -8.60 17.25
C ASP A 68 -10.74 -7.57 17.29
N GLU A 69 -10.06 -7.43 18.43
CA GLU A 69 -9.06 -6.38 18.66
C GLU A 69 -7.86 -6.47 17.70
N VAL A 70 -7.42 -7.69 17.37
CA VAL A 70 -6.27 -7.91 16.47
C VAL A 70 -6.66 -7.53 15.04
N VAL A 71 -7.83 -7.96 14.59
CA VAL A 71 -8.34 -7.57 13.26
C VAL A 71 -8.63 -6.07 13.19
N ASN A 72 -9.21 -5.49 14.25
CA ASN A 72 -9.50 -4.06 14.32
C ASN A 72 -8.22 -3.22 14.21
N SER A 73 -7.17 -3.62 14.94
CA SER A 73 -5.86 -2.96 14.90
C SER A 73 -5.24 -3.04 13.51
N PHE A 74 -5.29 -4.21 12.85
CA PHE A 74 -4.82 -4.35 11.48
C PHE A 74 -5.57 -3.43 10.51
N ILE A 75 -6.91 -3.39 10.57
CA ILE A 75 -7.72 -2.52 9.70
C ILE A 75 -7.40 -1.04 9.96
N ALA A 76 -7.22 -0.65 11.23
CA ALA A 76 -6.89 0.72 11.59
C ALA A 76 -5.52 1.14 11.02
N GLU A 77 -4.50 0.30 11.14
CA GLU A 77 -3.18 0.60 10.56
C GLU A 77 -3.21 0.60 9.03
N TYR A 78 -3.93 -0.32 8.39
CA TYR A 78 -4.14 -0.31 6.93
C TYR A 78 -4.80 1.00 6.47
N ASN A 79 -5.90 1.40 7.10
CA ASN A 79 -6.67 2.59 6.70
C ASN A 79 -5.92 3.90 6.93
N LYS A 80 -4.97 3.92 7.87
CA LYS A 80 -4.13 5.08 8.15
C LYS A 80 -3.09 5.34 7.07
N ILE A 81 -2.63 4.31 6.37
CA ILE A 81 -1.58 4.41 5.34
C ILE A 81 -2.13 4.38 3.92
N SER A 82 -3.24 3.68 3.69
CA SER A 82 -3.72 3.41 2.35
C SER A 82 -4.41 4.63 1.73
N LYS A 83 -4.20 4.83 0.43
CA LYS A 83 -4.99 5.77 -0.39
C LYS A 83 -6.38 5.22 -0.76
N SER A 84 -6.61 3.94 -0.51
CA SER A 84 -7.90 3.26 -0.64
C SER A 84 -8.19 2.55 0.69
N PRO A 85 -8.76 3.23 1.69
CA PRO A 85 -9.17 2.57 2.93
C PRO A 85 -10.04 1.34 2.65
N LEU A 86 -10.04 0.38 3.58
CA LEU A 86 -10.93 -0.77 3.53
C LEU A 86 -12.37 -0.31 3.64
N GLU A 87 -13.15 -0.63 2.62
CA GLU A 87 -14.58 -0.40 2.50
C GLU A 87 -15.34 -1.73 2.61
N ASP A 88 -16.67 -1.65 2.75
CA ASP A 88 -17.56 -2.82 2.81
C ASP A 88 -17.08 -3.90 3.80
N ILE A 89 -16.66 -3.45 4.99
CA ILE A 89 -16.13 -4.32 6.03
C ILE A 89 -17.27 -5.16 6.62
N GLU A 90 -17.23 -6.46 6.34
CA GLU A 90 -18.26 -7.41 6.74
C GLU A 90 -17.68 -8.56 7.53
N LYS A 91 -18.37 -8.97 8.59
CA LYS A 91 -17.98 -10.13 9.38
C LYS A 91 -18.21 -11.42 8.60
N GLY A 92 -17.20 -12.29 8.59
CA GLY A 92 -17.25 -13.59 7.95
C GLY A 92 -17.96 -14.66 8.80
N ASN A 93 -17.80 -15.91 8.37
CA ASN A 93 -18.44 -17.08 8.99
C ASN A 93 -17.85 -17.49 10.35
N VAL A 94 -16.76 -16.87 10.80
CA VAL A 94 -16.15 -17.07 12.12
C VAL A 94 -15.83 -15.73 12.75
N ARG A 95 -15.76 -15.67 14.09
CA ARG A 95 -15.63 -14.41 14.85
C ARG A 95 -14.44 -13.54 14.41
N THR A 96 -13.36 -14.18 13.99
CA THR A 96 -12.07 -13.56 13.67
C THR A 96 -11.81 -13.45 12.16
N LYS A 97 -12.85 -13.66 11.33
CA LYS A 97 -12.79 -13.47 9.88
C LYS A 97 -13.61 -12.25 9.50
N TYR A 98 -13.04 -11.41 8.64
CA TYR A 98 -13.69 -10.26 8.04
C TYR A 98 -13.40 -10.24 6.55
N PHE A 99 -14.32 -9.65 5.81
CA PHE A 99 -14.15 -9.34 4.42
C PHE A 99 -14.18 -7.83 4.24
N ALA A 100 -13.52 -7.34 3.20
CA ALA A 100 -13.49 -5.93 2.84
C ALA A 100 -13.07 -5.76 1.38
N SER A 101 -13.18 -4.55 0.86
CA SER A 101 -12.65 -4.17 -0.44
C SER A 101 -11.66 -3.02 -0.35
N SER A 102 -10.64 -3.04 -1.21
CA SER A 102 -9.69 -1.95 -1.40
C SER A 102 -9.06 -2.03 -2.77
N HIS A 103 -8.82 -0.89 -3.42
CA HIS A 103 -8.24 -0.80 -4.77
C HIS A 103 -9.02 -1.64 -5.81
N GLY A 104 -10.33 -1.85 -5.60
CA GLY A 104 -11.17 -2.73 -6.42
C GLY A 104 -10.99 -4.23 -6.20
N TYR A 105 -10.09 -4.65 -5.31
CA TYR A 105 -9.87 -6.05 -4.93
C TYR A 105 -10.69 -6.45 -3.71
N TRP A 106 -10.97 -7.75 -3.61
CA TRP A 106 -11.63 -8.34 -2.45
C TRP A 106 -10.61 -8.94 -1.49
N LEU A 107 -10.72 -8.59 -0.21
CA LEU A 107 -9.83 -9.05 0.85
C LEU A 107 -10.59 -9.98 1.80
N GLU A 108 -10.00 -11.13 2.10
CA GLU A 108 -10.35 -11.93 3.29
C GLU A 108 -9.28 -11.72 4.35
N ILE A 109 -9.67 -11.19 5.51
CA ILE A 109 -8.81 -10.97 6.67
C ILE A 109 -9.19 -12.01 7.73
N LEU A 110 -8.23 -12.85 8.12
CA LEU A 110 -8.46 -13.91 9.10
C LEU A 110 -7.38 -13.87 10.17
N TYR A 111 -7.80 -13.64 11.41
CA TYR A 111 -6.96 -13.93 12.58
C TYR A 111 -7.17 -15.39 13.01
N ALA A 112 -6.13 -16.21 12.84
CA ALA A 112 -6.14 -17.64 13.09
C ALA A 112 -5.75 -17.94 14.55
N ASN A 113 -6.75 -18.18 15.41
CA ASN A 113 -6.60 -18.38 16.86
C ASN A 113 -5.60 -19.47 17.28
N ASP A 114 -5.40 -20.49 16.44
CA ASP A 114 -4.49 -21.61 16.72
C ASP A 114 -3.01 -21.25 16.55
N THR A 115 -2.74 -20.19 15.82
CA THR A 115 -1.38 -19.79 15.43
C THR A 115 -1.03 -18.35 15.79
N ASP A 116 -1.99 -17.61 16.35
CA ASP A 116 -1.85 -16.19 16.71
C ASP A 116 -1.36 -15.33 15.54
N LYS A 117 -1.83 -15.65 14.33
CA LYS A 117 -1.38 -15.04 13.08
C LYS A 117 -2.55 -14.50 12.30
N ILE A 118 -2.33 -13.34 11.71
CA ILE A 118 -3.24 -12.75 10.75
C ILE A 118 -2.82 -13.16 9.33
N LYS A 119 -3.80 -13.60 8.55
CA LYS A 119 -3.68 -13.91 7.12
C LYS A 119 -4.60 -12.95 6.37
N VAL A 120 -4.08 -12.37 5.31
CA VAL A 120 -4.85 -11.57 4.34
C VAL A 120 -4.76 -12.23 2.98
N SER A 121 -5.90 -12.56 2.39
CA SER A 121 -6.01 -13.06 1.02
C SER A 121 -6.58 -11.97 0.12
N ILE A 122 -5.83 -11.55 -0.90
CA ILE A 122 -6.18 -10.53 -1.87
C ILE A 122 -6.64 -11.24 -3.15
N ASN A 123 -7.89 -10.99 -3.57
CA ASN A 123 -8.53 -11.72 -4.66
C ASN A 123 -9.02 -10.76 -5.75
N VAL A 124 -8.87 -11.21 -7.00
CA VAL A 124 -9.41 -10.54 -8.19
C VAL A 124 -10.94 -10.49 -8.12
N THR A 125 -11.53 -9.38 -8.50
CA THR A 125 -12.99 -9.19 -8.66
C THR A 125 -13.37 -9.21 -10.13
N ASN A 126 -14.66 -9.04 -10.45
CA ASN A 126 -15.05 -8.84 -11.84
C ASN A 126 -14.54 -7.51 -12.40
N ASP A 127 -14.36 -6.50 -11.55
CA ASP A 127 -13.93 -5.16 -11.96
C ASP A 127 -12.42 -5.08 -12.18
N THR A 128 -11.64 -5.87 -11.42
CA THR A 128 -10.17 -5.98 -11.57
C THR A 128 -9.73 -7.17 -12.43
N ALA A 129 -10.67 -7.72 -13.21
CA ALA A 129 -10.48 -8.90 -14.03
C ALA A 129 -9.43 -8.72 -15.14
N GLU A 130 -9.26 -7.51 -15.66
CA GLU A 130 -8.33 -7.24 -16.76
C GLU A 130 -6.90 -7.06 -16.24
N GLU A 131 -6.74 -6.43 -15.07
CA GLU A 131 -5.46 -6.20 -14.41
C GLU A 131 -4.93 -7.45 -13.69
N GLY A 132 -5.83 -8.29 -13.18
CA GLY A 132 -5.49 -9.53 -12.50
C GLY A 132 -4.58 -9.32 -11.28
N VAL A 133 -3.68 -10.26 -11.05
CA VAL A 133 -2.71 -10.19 -9.94
C VAL A 133 -1.68 -9.08 -10.13
N VAL A 134 -1.38 -8.67 -11.35
CA VAL A 134 -0.41 -7.59 -11.64
C VAL A 134 -0.92 -6.26 -11.10
N GLY A 135 -2.23 -6.03 -11.14
CA GLY A 135 -2.85 -4.84 -10.57
C GLY A 135 -2.92 -4.82 -9.04
N MET A 136 -2.56 -5.90 -8.34
CA MET A 136 -2.61 -5.96 -6.87
C MET A 136 -1.49 -5.18 -6.17
N ARG A 137 -0.62 -4.49 -6.91
CA ARG A 137 0.61 -3.87 -6.39
C ARG A 137 0.38 -2.95 -5.20
N GLU A 138 -0.60 -2.04 -5.29
CA GLU A 138 -0.88 -1.06 -4.23
C GLU A 138 -1.56 -1.73 -3.01
N VAL A 139 -2.53 -2.62 -3.23
CA VAL A 139 -3.18 -3.35 -2.13
C VAL A 139 -2.21 -4.31 -1.42
N PHE A 140 -1.31 -4.95 -2.16
CA PHE A 140 -0.23 -5.74 -1.56
C PHE A 140 0.69 -4.88 -0.71
N HIS A 141 1.07 -3.70 -1.21
CA HIS A 141 1.88 -2.76 -0.46
C HIS A 141 1.22 -2.36 0.87
N ASP A 142 -0.05 -1.98 0.82
CA ASP A 142 -0.77 -1.52 2.00
C ASP A 142 -0.95 -2.66 3.03
N VAL A 143 -1.20 -3.89 2.57
CA VAL A 143 -1.23 -5.08 3.45
C VAL A 143 0.13 -5.29 4.12
N VAL A 144 1.23 -5.24 3.36
CA VAL A 144 2.57 -5.45 3.90
C VAL A 144 2.94 -4.36 4.89
N LYS A 145 2.69 -3.09 4.57
CA LYS A 145 3.00 -1.96 5.45
C LYS A 145 2.17 -1.98 6.74
N ALA A 146 0.93 -2.50 6.69
CA ALA A 146 0.13 -2.70 7.88
C ALA A 146 0.70 -3.79 8.82
N PHE A 147 1.39 -4.80 8.27
CA PHE A 147 2.10 -5.80 9.07
C PHE A 147 3.47 -5.33 9.55
N GLU A 148 4.25 -4.71 8.68
CA GLU A 148 5.62 -4.29 8.96
C GLU A 148 5.87 -2.84 8.52
N PRO A 149 5.42 -1.85 9.31
CA PRO A 149 5.58 -0.42 9.01
C PRO A 149 7.02 0.04 8.70
N PRO A 150 8.09 -0.55 9.28
CA PRO A 150 9.45 -0.14 8.98
C PRO A 150 9.94 -0.48 7.56
N LEU A 151 9.31 -1.40 6.82
CA LEU A 151 9.72 -1.73 5.45
C LEU A 151 9.57 -0.53 4.53
N SER A 152 10.56 -0.31 3.66
CA SER A 152 10.49 0.77 2.68
C SER A 152 9.61 0.39 1.48
N ASP A 153 8.95 1.39 0.89
CA ASP A 153 8.10 1.20 -0.28
C ASP A 153 8.89 0.56 -1.44
N ASP A 154 10.15 0.98 -1.64
CA ASP A 154 11.05 0.43 -2.66
C ASP A 154 11.31 -1.08 -2.47
N GLU A 155 11.52 -1.54 -1.24
CA GLU A 155 11.71 -2.97 -0.93
C GLU A 155 10.45 -3.78 -1.24
N ILE A 156 9.29 -3.26 -0.85
CA ILE A 156 8.00 -3.92 -1.03
C ILE A 156 7.67 -4.04 -2.52
N TYR A 157 7.87 -2.96 -3.25
CA TYR A 157 7.63 -2.92 -4.69
C TYR A 157 8.61 -3.78 -5.47
N ALA A 158 9.90 -3.75 -5.14
CA ALA A 158 10.88 -4.63 -5.76
C ALA A 158 10.55 -6.12 -5.51
N TYR A 159 10.07 -6.46 -4.32
CA TYR A 159 9.59 -7.80 -4.02
C TYR A 159 8.37 -8.17 -4.87
N PHE A 160 7.35 -7.32 -4.92
CA PHE A 160 6.14 -7.57 -5.71
C PHE A 160 6.46 -7.72 -7.21
N ASP A 161 7.27 -6.84 -7.77
CA ASP A 161 7.65 -6.89 -9.18
C ASP A 161 8.38 -8.22 -9.50
N ASN A 162 9.21 -8.73 -8.59
CA ASN A 162 9.85 -10.04 -8.73
C ASN A 162 8.84 -11.19 -8.61
N LEU A 163 7.89 -11.07 -7.68
CA LEU A 163 6.84 -12.07 -7.45
C LEU A 163 6.01 -12.30 -8.72
N VAL A 164 5.52 -11.24 -9.36
CA VAL A 164 4.64 -11.34 -10.54
C VAL A 164 5.38 -11.73 -11.82
N ASN A 165 6.70 -11.51 -11.89
CA ASN A 165 7.53 -11.97 -13.01
C ASN A 165 7.60 -13.52 -13.11
N ASN A 166 7.22 -14.26 -12.07
CA ASN A 166 7.22 -15.73 -12.05
C ASN A 166 5.93 -16.35 -12.63
N GLU A 167 5.30 -15.68 -13.61
CA GLU A 167 3.97 -15.82 -14.28
C GLU A 167 3.28 -17.20 -14.35
N TYR A 168 3.95 -18.32 -14.13
CA TYR A 168 3.41 -19.67 -14.35
C TYR A 168 3.40 -20.58 -13.12
N MET A 169 4.01 -20.17 -12.02
CA MET A 169 4.19 -21.03 -10.84
C MET A 169 3.49 -20.45 -9.63
N VAL A 170 2.81 -21.33 -8.90
CA VAL A 170 2.45 -21.04 -7.51
C VAL A 170 3.75 -20.98 -6.72
N THR A 171 3.99 -19.87 -6.04
CA THR A 171 5.17 -19.67 -5.20
C THR A 171 4.76 -19.52 -3.75
N ASP A 172 5.50 -20.20 -2.87
CA ASP A 172 5.44 -20.01 -1.42
C ASP A 172 6.80 -19.47 -0.99
N ASP A 173 6.83 -18.19 -0.65
CA ASP A 173 8.08 -17.48 -0.38
C ASP A 173 8.01 -16.73 0.96
N THR A 174 9.17 -16.26 1.41
CA THR A 174 9.34 -15.48 2.64
C THR A 174 9.83 -14.09 2.30
N PHE A 175 9.04 -13.09 2.70
CA PHE A 175 9.43 -11.70 2.62
C PHE A 175 9.47 -11.10 4.02
N SER A 176 10.65 -10.69 4.49
CA SER A 176 10.87 -10.29 5.89
C SER A 176 10.33 -11.35 6.87
N THR A 177 9.41 -10.99 7.77
CA THR A 177 8.78 -11.91 8.71
C THR A 177 7.43 -12.45 8.21
N MET A 178 7.11 -12.29 6.92
CA MET A 178 5.85 -12.75 6.33
C MET A 178 6.07 -13.96 5.43
N LYS A 179 5.05 -14.83 5.36
CA LYS A 179 4.88 -15.80 4.28
C LYS A 179 3.99 -15.20 3.22
N VAL A 180 4.42 -15.31 1.97
CA VAL A 180 3.66 -14.86 0.80
C VAL A 180 3.42 -16.07 -0.10
N THR A 181 2.14 -16.37 -0.36
CA THR A 181 1.75 -17.33 -1.38
C THR A 181 1.19 -16.57 -2.57
N TYR A 182 1.81 -16.72 -3.73
CA TYR A 182 1.34 -16.14 -4.99
C TYR A 182 0.76 -17.23 -5.89
N VAL A 183 -0.43 -16.95 -6.42
CA VAL A 183 -1.10 -17.79 -7.40
C VAL A 183 -1.37 -16.92 -8.63
N PRO A 184 -0.70 -17.18 -9.77
CA PRO A 184 -0.88 -16.36 -10.97
C PRO A 184 -2.26 -16.55 -11.60
N ASP A 185 -2.70 -15.56 -12.37
CA ASP A 185 -3.78 -15.74 -13.33
C ASP A 185 -3.37 -16.77 -14.39
N LYS A 186 -4.29 -17.63 -14.79
CA LYS A 186 -3.99 -18.71 -15.74
C LYS A 186 -5.12 -18.94 -16.72
N GLU A 187 -4.80 -18.78 -18.00
CA GLU A 187 -5.65 -19.28 -19.09
C GLU A 187 -5.69 -20.81 -19.08
N LEU A 188 -6.90 -21.36 -19.07
CA LEU A 188 -7.18 -22.80 -19.12
C LEU A 188 -7.89 -23.13 -20.43
N SER A 189 -7.85 -24.40 -20.83
CA SER A 189 -8.50 -24.88 -22.06
C SER A 189 -10.04 -24.69 -22.08
N GLY A 190 -10.66 -24.39 -20.94
CA GLY A 190 -12.11 -24.19 -20.81
C GLY A 190 -12.50 -23.00 -19.94
N GLY A 191 -11.60 -22.04 -19.69
CA GLY A 191 -11.89 -20.87 -18.88
C GLY A 191 -10.64 -20.17 -18.36
N HIS A 192 -10.83 -19.23 -17.44
CA HIS A 192 -9.75 -18.46 -16.84
C HIS A 192 -9.72 -18.69 -15.33
N SER A 193 -8.58 -19.11 -14.79
CA SER A 193 -8.35 -19.21 -13.35
C SER A 193 -7.85 -17.87 -12.85
N ARG A 194 -8.62 -17.23 -11.97
CA ARG A 194 -8.23 -15.99 -11.30
C ARG A 194 -7.12 -16.25 -10.29
N GLY A 195 -6.11 -15.41 -10.30
CA GLY A 195 -5.02 -15.43 -9.35
C GLY A 195 -5.41 -14.81 -8.00
N ARG A 196 -4.50 -14.95 -7.04
CA ARG A 196 -4.60 -14.33 -5.72
C ARG A 196 -3.21 -14.20 -5.07
N ILE A 197 -3.13 -13.34 -4.07
CA ILE A 197 -1.97 -13.24 -3.18
C ILE A 197 -2.43 -13.45 -1.74
N ASP A 198 -1.80 -14.38 -1.03
CA ASP A 198 -2.00 -14.57 0.40
C ASP A 198 -0.76 -14.07 1.16
N VAL A 199 -0.94 -13.19 2.14
CA VAL A 199 0.11 -12.68 3.03
C VAL A 199 -0.20 -13.09 4.46
N ARG A 200 0.77 -13.62 5.19
CA ARG A 200 0.59 -14.06 6.58
C ARG A 200 1.81 -13.73 7.43
N THR A 201 1.60 -13.24 8.64
CA THR A 201 2.69 -13.05 9.63
C THR A 201 3.29 -14.38 10.09
N GLN A 202 4.59 -14.42 10.41
CA GLN A 202 5.29 -15.63 10.92
C GLN A 202 5.43 -15.69 12.43
#